data_AF-A0A7X9BVR3-F1
#
_entry.id   AF-A0A7X9BVR3-F1
#
_cell.length_a   1.000
_cell.length_b   1.000
_cell.length_c   1.000
_cell.angle_alpha   90.00
_cell.angle_beta   90.00
_cell.angle_gamma   90.00
#
_symmetry.space_group_name_H-M   'P 1'
#
loop_
_entity.id
_entity.type
_entity.pdbx_description
1 polymer ?
#
loop_
_entity_poly.entity_id
_entity_poly.type
_entity_poly.pdbx_seq_one_letter_code
_entity_poly.pdbx_strand_id
1 'polypeptide(L)'
;MFKGRKTYVIFLLVITIAVSFNLTILATEINTGFNTISLPKDSSSSNISINVKNADIRDVLSAIAVSMETNIIYTGQPLRVDFSVQDVPCEDALKYLLKTVGMDYIKNINTYIVGTRNVLTQDFFSNIAITKFNLQYIEPNIIASQIEALSLPVQKVTLDANKNAIWVQGLPNDLSKVSELISLLDRVENADKGNAPDYALTPIDTTYISAMQFNAVLAELGLPKGMIIESNPMTLWIYGNNNEISKINDIKSKIDIPQNAVTSSFILQKKQLKFLTYSEMADILNQLNINVNIVTLERKMQTLWLNGSEEAVELAVSIIDQFDIQDHINDNVFAFFKLKNITAKEAQKRLSYLEPEGVKTYTFNFPELVKTILVYCPSGYRLYILNHLEKLDVAIETIKVPVDYSDHASGRTRLKERRDLISELTGIPTSKFTISDNVSRDDNYHFIMYLEEAPEKIQYVKDIIKWIDNPTSETASP
;
A
#
# COMPACT_ATOMS: atom_id res chain seq x y z
N MET A 1 39.25 -41.09 -33.25
CA MET A 1 39.35 -41.29 -31.79
C MET A 1 38.24 -40.45 -31.16
N PHE A 2 37.28 -41.12 -30.51
CA PHE A 2 36.13 -40.61 -29.70
C PHE A 2 35.14 -39.61 -30.36
N LYS A 3 33.95 -40.07 -30.79
CA LYS A 3 32.65 -40.09 -30.06
C LYS A 3 32.13 -38.68 -29.72
N GLY A 4 30.94 -38.23 -30.15
CA GLY A 4 29.87 -38.86 -30.90
C GLY A 4 28.62 -37.96 -30.99
N ARG A 5 27.81 -38.22 -32.03
CA ARG A 5 26.35 -38.04 -32.16
C ARG A 5 25.67 -36.89 -31.39
N LYS A 6 25.00 -36.02 -32.14
CA LYS A 6 23.53 -35.94 -32.10
C LYS A 6 22.97 -35.41 -33.42
N THR A 7 21.98 -36.15 -33.89
CA THR A 7 21.21 -36.04 -35.12
C THR A 7 20.34 -34.79 -35.08
N TYR A 8 20.41 -33.93 -36.10
CA TYR A 8 19.42 -32.88 -36.34
C TYR A 8 18.18 -33.54 -36.96
N VAL A 9 17.14 -33.74 -36.15
CA VAL A 9 15.82 -34.15 -36.64
C VAL A 9 15.04 -32.90 -37.00
N ILE A 10 14.65 -32.84 -38.27
CA ILE A 10 13.82 -31.84 -38.91
C ILE A 10 12.51 -31.67 -38.12
N PHE A 11 12.26 -30.47 -37.58
CA PHE A 11 10.98 -30.14 -36.95
C PHE A 11 10.01 -29.67 -38.05
N LEU A 12 8.93 -30.44 -38.20
CA LEU A 12 7.85 -30.19 -39.14
C LEU A 12 7.09 -28.93 -38.73
N LEU A 13 7.01 -27.95 -39.63
CA LEU A 13 6.20 -26.75 -39.51
C LEU A 13 4.75 -27.11 -39.91
N VAL A 14 3.84 -27.24 -38.93
CA VAL A 14 2.41 -27.39 -39.18
C VAL A 14 1.79 -25.99 -39.23
N ILE A 15 1.54 -25.50 -40.44
CA ILE A 15 0.72 -24.32 -40.71
C ILE A 15 -0.74 -24.77 -40.69
N THR A 16 -1.50 -24.40 -39.66
CA THR A 16 -2.97 -24.48 -39.68
C THR A 16 -3.53 -23.21 -40.30
N ILE A 17 -4.06 -23.38 -41.52
CA ILE A 17 -4.80 -22.38 -42.28
C ILE A 17 -6.22 -22.29 -41.70
N ALA A 18 -6.58 -21.17 -41.09
CA ALA A 18 -7.97 -20.83 -40.79
C ALA A 18 -8.52 -19.99 -41.96
N VAL A 19 -9.33 -20.63 -42.81
CA VAL A 19 -10.03 -20.00 -43.93
C VAL A 19 -11.25 -19.26 -43.38
N SER A 20 -11.28 -17.94 -43.59
CA SER A 20 -12.45 -17.09 -43.37
C SER A 20 -13.45 -17.26 -44.52
N PHE A 21 -14.58 -17.92 -44.24
CA PHE A 21 -15.74 -17.93 -45.13
C PHE A 21 -16.69 -16.79 -44.72
N ASN A 22 -16.71 -15.72 -45.53
CA ASN A 22 -17.84 -14.81 -45.60
C ASN A 22 -18.86 -15.41 -46.57
N LEU A 23 -20.07 -15.74 -46.09
CA LEU A 23 -21.22 -15.94 -46.97
C LEU A 23 -22.31 -14.93 -46.63
N THR A 24 -22.46 -13.96 -47.52
CA THR A 24 -23.68 -13.18 -47.70
C THR A 24 -24.74 -14.09 -48.31
N ILE A 25 -25.88 -14.26 -47.63
CA ILE A 25 -27.06 -14.89 -48.22
C ILE A 25 -28.21 -13.89 -48.13
N LEU A 26 -28.66 -13.44 -49.30
CA LEU A 26 -29.98 -12.86 -49.52
C LEU A 26 -31.03 -13.95 -49.22
N ALA A 27 -31.99 -13.66 -48.36
CA ALA A 27 -33.17 -14.48 -48.18
C ALA A 27 -34.39 -13.82 -48.86
N THR A 28 -34.74 -14.35 -50.03
CA THR A 28 -36.08 -14.25 -50.63
C THR A 28 -37.04 -15.20 -49.91
N GLU A 29 -38.26 -14.73 -49.69
CA GLU A 29 -39.38 -15.47 -49.09
C GLU A 29 -39.76 -16.72 -49.89
N ILE A 30 -39.87 -17.89 -49.24
CA ILE A 30 -40.87 -18.91 -49.58
C ILE A 30 -41.33 -19.60 -48.29
N ASN A 31 -42.64 -19.63 -48.13
CA ASN A 31 -43.41 -20.10 -46.99
C ASN A 31 -43.94 -21.52 -47.30
N THR A 32 -43.50 -22.56 -46.59
CA THR A 32 -44.22 -23.84 -46.46
C THR A 32 -43.79 -24.56 -45.18
N GLY A 33 -44.70 -24.73 -44.22
CA GLY A 33 -44.42 -25.24 -42.89
C GLY A 33 -44.36 -26.76 -42.75
N PHE A 34 -43.71 -27.19 -41.66
CA PHE A 34 -44.11 -28.32 -40.82
C PHE A 34 -43.65 -28.04 -39.39
N ASN A 35 -44.58 -28.23 -38.45
CA ASN A 35 -44.48 -27.91 -37.03
C ASN A 35 -43.40 -28.71 -36.30
N THR A 36 -42.46 -28.01 -35.64
CA THR A 36 -41.79 -28.51 -34.43
C THR A 36 -42.42 -27.82 -33.23
N ILE A 37 -43.02 -28.63 -32.37
CA ILE A 37 -43.63 -28.22 -31.10
C ILE A 37 -42.54 -27.58 -30.22
N SER A 38 -42.59 -26.27 -30.08
CA SER A 38 -41.85 -25.51 -29.07
C SER A 38 -42.64 -25.54 -27.76
N LEU A 39 -42.03 -26.09 -26.72
CA LEU A 39 -42.44 -25.88 -25.32
C LEU A 39 -42.44 -24.37 -25.05
N PRO A 40 -43.52 -23.77 -24.50
CA PRO A 40 -43.55 -22.34 -24.24
C PRO A 40 -42.58 -22.00 -23.12
N LYS A 41 -41.59 -21.17 -23.43
CA LYS A 41 -40.85 -20.36 -22.47
C LYS A 41 -41.40 -18.94 -22.61
N ASP A 42 -42.38 -18.61 -21.80
CA ASP A 42 -42.73 -17.23 -21.47
C ASP A 42 -43.49 -17.22 -20.14
N SER A 43 -42.77 -16.96 -19.04
CA SER A 43 -43.37 -16.38 -17.85
C SER A 43 -43.07 -14.89 -17.92
N SER A 44 -43.98 -14.14 -18.55
CA SER A 44 -43.95 -12.68 -18.50
C SER A 44 -43.98 -12.26 -17.03
N SER A 45 -42.89 -11.71 -16.51
CA SER A 45 -42.92 -11.06 -15.20
C SER A 45 -43.79 -9.82 -15.34
N SER A 46 -45.05 -9.89 -14.93
CA SER A 46 -45.90 -8.71 -14.85
C SER A 46 -45.28 -7.75 -13.83
N ASN A 47 -45.11 -6.49 -14.21
CA ASN A 47 -44.78 -5.45 -13.26
C ASN A 47 -46.05 -4.95 -12.58
N ILE A 48 -45.95 -4.60 -11.31
CA ILE A 48 -47.05 -4.11 -10.49
C ILE A 48 -46.74 -2.72 -9.95
N SER A 49 -47.77 -1.88 -9.89
CA SER A 49 -47.73 -0.60 -9.18
C SER A 49 -48.81 -0.63 -8.10
N ILE A 50 -48.39 -0.49 -6.84
CA ILE A 50 -49.28 -0.46 -5.68
C ILE A 50 -48.98 0.82 -4.92
N ASN A 51 -50.01 1.56 -4.52
CA ASN A 51 -49.89 2.65 -3.56
C ASN A 51 -51.01 2.52 -2.54
N VAL A 52 -50.65 2.10 -1.33
CA VAL A 52 -51.58 1.89 -0.23
C VAL A 52 -51.09 2.59 1.02
N LYS A 53 -52.03 3.16 1.77
CA LYS A 53 -51.79 3.76 3.07
C LYS A 53 -52.73 3.15 4.09
N ASN A 54 -52.19 2.78 5.24
CA ASN A 54 -52.90 2.19 6.37
C ASN A 54 -53.74 0.95 5.96
N ALA A 55 -53.25 0.19 4.98
CA ALA A 55 -53.92 -1.01 4.49
C ALA A 55 -53.60 -2.20 5.38
N ASP A 56 -54.51 -3.18 5.46
CA ASP A 56 -54.19 -4.46 6.12
C ASP A 56 -53.20 -5.23 5.23
N ILE A 57 -52.13 -5.74 5.82
CA ILE A 57 -51.10 -6.49 5.09
C ILE A 57 -51.69 -7.66 4.28
N ARG A 58 -52.77 -8.28 4.77
CA ARG A 58 -53.44 -9.40 4.09
C ARG A 58 -54.09 -8.95 2.78
N ASP A 59 -54.61 -7.73 2.73
CA ASP A 59 -55.19 -7.16 1.52
C ASP A 59 -54.09 -6.86 0.48
N VAL A 60 -52.96 -6.32 0.94
CA VAL A 60 -51.80 -6.03 0.07
C VAL A 60 -51.19 -7.32 -0.46
N LEU A 61 -51.00 -8.33 0.40
CA LEU A 61 -50.53 -9.66 -0.01
C LEU A 61 -51.50 -10.32 -0.99
N SER A 62 -52.81 -10.18 -0.79
CA SER A 62 -53.82 -10.71 -1.71
C SER A 62 -53.74 -10.02 -3.08
N ALA A 63 -53.56 -8.70 -3.13
CA ALA A 63 -53.37 -7.97 -4.39
C ALA A 63 -52.12 -8.42 -5.14
N ILE A 64 -51.01 -8.64 -4.42
CA ILE A 64 -49.78 -9.18 -4.99
C ILE A 64 -49.98 -10.62 -5.48
N ALA A 65 -50.64 -11.48 -4.70
CA ALA A 65 -50.94 -12.86 -5.04
C ALA A 65 -51.74 -12.97 -6.34
N VAL A 66 -52.78 -12.14 -6.49
CA VAL A 66 -53.62 -12.06 -7.69
C VAL A 66 -52.79 -11.68 -8.90
N SER A 67 -51.91 -10.69 -8.76
CA SER A 67 -51.04 -10.27 -9.87
C SER A 67 -49.96 -11.30 -10.21
N MET A 68 -49.58 -12.18 -9.27
CA MET A 68 -48.61 -13.25 -9.47
C MET A 68 -49.24 -14.56 -9.94
N GLU A 69 -50.57 -14.66 -9.99
CA GLU A 69 -51.31 -15.92 -10.22
C GLU A 69 -50.91 -17.05 -9.25
N THR A 70 -50.56 -16.69 -8.01
CA THR A 70 -50.10 -17.65 -6.98
C THR A 70 -50.92 -17.55 -5.69
N ASN A 71 -50.79 -18.55 -4.81
CA ASN A 71 -51.42 -18.53 -3.49
C ASN A 71 -50.45 -17.99 -2.44
N ILE A 72 -50.87 -17.03 -1.60
CA ILE A 72 -50.10 -16.59 -0.43
C ILE A 72 -50.80 -17.05 0.86
N ILE A 73 -50.12 -17.83 1.68
CA ILE A 73 -50.55 -18.23 3.04
C ILE A 73 -49.82 -17.35 4.05
N TYR A 74 -50.55 -16.47 4.73
CA TYR A 74 -49.99 -15.58 5.76
C TYR A 74 -50.21 -16.15 7.16
N THR A 75 -49.13 -16.29 7.95
CA THR A 75 -49.17 -16.89 9.30
C THR A 75 -49.07 -15.86 10.43
N GLY A 76 -48.93 -14.57 10.11
CA GLY A 76 -48.82 -13.48 11.08
C GLY A 76 -50.15 -12.95 11.60
N GLN A 77 -50.08 -12.03 12.57
CA GLN A 77 -51.24 -11.25 13.01
C GLN A 77 -51.56 -10.13 12.00
N PRO A 78 -52.81 -9.63 11.94
CA PRO A 78 -53.15 -8.46 11.14
C PRO A 78 -52.25 -7.26 11.47
N LEU A 79 -51.67 -6.64 10.45
CA LEU A 79 -50.77 -5.49 10.58
C LEU A 79 -51.16 -4.42 9.55
N ARG A 80 -51.08 -3.15 9.95
CA ARG A 80 -51.30 -2.00 9.06
C ARG A 80 -49.99 -1.58 8.41
N VAL A 81 -49.99 -1.41 7.09
CA VAL A 81 -48.81 -1.07 6.30
C VAL A 81 -49.08 0.10 5.36
N ASP A 82 -48.07 0.95 5.21
CA ASP A 82 -47.95 1.93 4.15
C ASP A 82 -46.95 1.37 3.13
N PHE A 83 -47.38 1.14 1.89
CA PHE A 83 -46.54 0.52 0.87
C PHE A 83 -46.78 1.16 -0.49
N SER A 84 -45.70 1.62 -1.12
CA SER A 84 -45.76 2.26 -2.44
C SER A 84 -44.63 1.73 -3.32
N VAL A 85 -44.99 1.13 -4.45
CA VAL A 85 -44.07 0.66 -5.50
C VAL A 85 -44.64 1.04 -6.85
N GLN A 86 -43.76 1.38 -7.79
CA GLN A 86 -44.13 1.76 -9.14
C GLN A 86 -43.29 0.96 -10.13
N ASP A 87 -43.98 0.26 -11.05
CA ASP A 87 -43.37 -0.54 -12.12
C ASP A 87 -42.32 -1.56 -11.62
N VAL A 88 -42.66 -2.29 -10.55
CA VAL A 88 -41.75 -3.28 -9.93
C VAL A 88 -42.21 -4.70 -10.30
N PRO A 89 -41.30 -5.64 -10.64
CA PRO A 89 -41.67 -7.05 -10.82
C PRO A 89 -42.41 -7.60 -9.59
N CYS A 90 -43.52 -8.32 -9.79
CA CYS A 90 -44.39 -8.73 -8.67
C CYS A 90 -43.66 -9.47 -7.53
N GLU A 91 -42.71 -10.36 -7.87
CA GLU A 91 -41.94 -11.11 -6.87
C GLU A 91 -41.00 -10.20 -6.07
N ASP A 92 -40.48 -9.13 -6.68
CA ASP A 92 -39.66 -8.13 -5.98
C ASP A 92 -40.53 -7.20 -5.13
N ALA A 93 -41.73 -6.84 -5.61
CA ALA A 93 -42.70 -6.11 -4.80
C ALA A 93 -43.09 -6.89 -3.53
N LEU A 94 -43.28 -8.22 -3.64
CA LEU A 94 -43.47 -9.09 -2.47
C LEU A 94 -42.27 -9.02 -1.53
N LYS A 95 -41.04 -9.22 -2.03
CA LYS A 95 -39.82 -9.17 -1.21
C LYS A 95 -39.68 -7.83 -0.48
N TYR A 96 -39.95 -6.71 -1.15
CA TYR A 96 -39.87 -5.38 -0.55
C TYR A 96 -40.91 -5.21 0.56
N LEU A 97 -42.16 -5.60 0.33
CA LEU A 97 -43.20 -5.55 1.36
C LEU A 97 -42.81 -6.37 2.59
N LEU A 98 -42.33 -7.60 2.39
CA LEU A 98 -41.94 -8.49 3.49
C LEU A 98 -40.74 -7.95 4.27
N LYS A 99 -39.75 -7.36 3.59
CA LYS A 99 -38.63 -6.66 4.24
C LYS A 99 -39.11 -5.51 5.13
N THR A 100 -40.11 -4.72 4.71
CA THR A 100 -40.67 -3.61 5.51
C THR A 100 -41.28 -4.07 6.83
N VAL A 101 -41.86 -5.27 6.87
CA VAL A 101 -42.53 -5.81 8.06
C VAL A 101 -41.71 -6.86 8.81
N GLY A 102 -40.45 -7.08 8.42
CA GLY A 102 -39.56 -8.05 9.06
C GLY A 102 -39.98 -9.51 8.88
N MET A 103 -40.59 -9.85 7.75
CA MET A 103 -41.05 -11.21 7.42
C MET A 103 -40.27 -11.81 6.25
N ASP A 104 -40.40 -13.12 6.09
CA ASP A 104 -39.81 -13.87 5.00
C ASP A 104 -40.88 -14.78 4.36
N TYR A 105 -40.50 -15.55 3.34
CA TYR A 105 -41.40 -16.49 2.69
C TYR A 105 -40.72 -17.82 2.36
N ILE A 106 -41.53 -18.87 2.21
CA ILE A 106 -41.15 -20.13 1.60
C ILE A 106 -41.93 -20.27 0.29
N LYS A 107 -41.24 -20.57 -0.81
CA LYS A 107 -41.87 -20.83 -2.11
C LYS A 107 -41.99 -22.33 -2.35
N ASN A 108 -43.21 -22.82 -2.54
CA ASN A 108 -43.50 -24.21 -2.87
C ASN A 108 -44.45 -24.29 -4.07
N ILE A 109 -43.90 -24.61 -5.25
CA ILE A 109 -44.59 -24.74 -6.55
C ILE A 109 -45.42 -23.49 -6.90
N ASN A 110 -46.66 -23.41 -6.42
CA ASN A 110 -47.59 -22.30 -6.67
C ASN A 110 -48.09 -21.60 -5.39
N THR A 111 -47.45 -21.88 -4.25
CA THR A 111 -47.83 -21.34 -2.95
C THR A 111 -46.64 -20.71 -2.25
N TYR A 112 -46.83 -19.49 -1.77
CA TYR A 112 -45.91 -18.74 -0.92
C TYR A 112 -46.42 -18.78 0.52
N ILE A 113 -45.62 -19.29 1.45
CA ILE A 113 -45.94 -19.26 2.87
C ILE A 113 -45.17 -18.09 3.48
N VAL A 114 -45.89 -17.07 3.93
CA VAL A 114 -45.34 -15.83 4.49
C VAL A 114 -45.48 -15.84 6.00
N GLY A 115 -44.40 -15.53 6.69
CA GLY A 115 -44.40 -15.49 8.16
C GLY A 115 -43.13 -14.91 8.75
N THR A 116 -43.07 -14.89 10.07
CA THR A 116 -41.83 -14.57 10.78
C THR A 116 -40.83 -15.70 10.59
N ARG A 117 -39.54 -15.36 10.67
CA ARG A 117 -38.45 -16.32 10.48
C ARG A 117 -38.58 -17.55 11.40
N ASN A 118 -38.89 -17.35 12.68
CA ASN A 118 -39.08 -18.46 13.62
C ASN A 118 -40.16 -19.43 13.16
N VAL A 119 -41.35 -18.93 12.81
CA VAL A 119 -42.48 -19.76 12.36
C VAL A 119 -42.10 -20.55 11.11
N LEU A 120 -41.47 -19.90 10.13
CA LEU A 120 -41.08 -20.57 8.89
C LEU A 120 -40.02 -21.66 9.13
N THR A 121 -39.04 -21.41 10.00
CA THR A 121 -37.95 -22.35 10.29
C THR A 121 -38.31 -23.46 11.28
N GLN A 122 -39.37 -23.31 12.08
CA GLN A 122 -39.82 -24.33 13.03
C GLN A 122 -41.01 -25.11 12.50
N ASP A 123 -42.07 -24.42 12.08
CA ASP A 123 -43.36 -25.04 11.76
C ASP A 123 -43.43 -25.49 10.29
N PHE A 124 -42.68 -24.82 9.42
CA PHE A 124 -42.67 -25.07 7.98
C PHE A 124 -41.32 -25.54 7.44
N PHE A 125 -40.41 -26.00 8.31
CA PHE A 125 -39.06 -26.42 7.93
C PHE A 125 -39.04 -27.46 6.80
N SER A 126 -39.97 -28.43 6.81
CA SER A 126 -40.10 -29.46 5.79
C SER A 126 -40.46 -28.93 4.40
N ASN A 127 -41.00 -27.71 4.31
CA ASN A 127 -41.34 -27.04 3.06
C ASN A 127 -40.18 -26.19 2.52
N ILE A 128 -39.08 -26.03 3.27
CA ILE A 128 -37.91 -25.30 2.81
C ILE A 128 -37.20 -26.14 1.75
N ALA A 129 -37.15 -25.63 0.53
CA ALA A 129 -36.55 -26.31 -0.61
C ALA A 129 -35.03 -26.47 -0.45
N ILE A 130 -34.52 -27.61 -0.93
CA ILE A 130 -33.09 -27.84 -1.12
C ILE A 130 -32.72 -27.33 -2.51
N THR A 131 -31.79 -26.38 -2.58
CA THR A 131 -31.28 -25.84 -3.83
C THR A 131 -29.90 -26.42 -4.11
N LYS A 132 -29.71 -26.93 -5.34
CA LYS A 132 -28.41 -27.40 -5.82
C LYS A 132 -27.66 -26.23 -6.47
N PHE A 133 -26.47 -25.95 -5.99
CA PHE A 133 -25.53 -25.04 -6.64
C PHE A 133 -24.43 -25.86 -7.33
N ASN A 134 -24.17 -25.57 -8.61
CA ASN A 134 -23.08 -26.19 -9.35
C ASN A 134 -21.83 -25.29 -9.23
N LEU A 135 -20.67 -25.90 -9.00
CA LEU A 135 -19.38 -25.25 -8.86
C LEU A 135 -18.47 -25.65 -10.03
N GLN A 136 -17.62 -24.73 -10.48
CA GLN A 136 -16.70 -24.94 -11.62
C GLN A 136 -15.23 -25.00 -11.20
N TYR A 137 -14.82 -24.22 -10.21
CA TYR A 137 -13.43 -23.95 -9.87
C TYR A 137 -13.08 -24.25 -8.42
N ILE A 138 -14.03 -24.15 -7.49
CA ILE A 138 -13.82 -24.36 -6.06
C ILE A 138 -14.51 -25.62 -5.54
N GLU A 139 -13.86 -26.34 -4.62
CA GLU A 139 -14.44 -27.52 -3.98
C GLU A 139 -15.61 -27.17 -3.03
N PRO A 140 -16.65 -28.03 -2.91
CA PRO A 140 -17.85 -27.76 -2.11
C PRO A 140 -17.54 -27.56 -0.63
N ASN A 141 -16.51 -28.21 -0.11
CA ASN A 141 -16.12 -28.13 1.30
C ASN A 141 -15.56 -26.74 1.65
N ILE A 142 -14.92 -26.04 0.71
CA ILE A 142 -14.43 -24.67 0.91
C ILE A 142 -15.63 -23.71 0.96
N ILE A 143 -16.59 -23.85 0.04
CA ILE A 143 -17.82 -23.06 0.08
C ILE A 143 -18.57 -23.32 1.39
N ALA A 144 -18.65 -24.59 1.82
CA ALA A 144 -19.28 -24.97 3.07
C ALA A 144 -18.65 -24.29 4.29
N SER A 145 -17.32 -24.22 4.38
CA SER A 145 -16.64 -23.52 5.49
C SER A 145 -16.85 -22.01 5.42
N GLN A 146 -16.91 -21.42 4.22
CA GLN A 146 -17.19 -20.00 4.03
C GLN A 146 -18.63 -19.61 4.42
N ILE A 147 -19.62 -20.49 4.16
CA ILE A 147 -21.01 -20.33 4.61
C ILE A 147 -21.07 -20.26 6.15
N GLU A 148 -20.29 -21.12 6.83
CA GLU A 148 -20.19 -21.10 8.31
C GLU A 148 -19.49 -19.83 8.82
N ALA A 149 -18.40 -19.41 8.18
CA ALA A 149 -17.67 -18.20 8.55
C ALA A 149 -18.56 -16.95 8.49
N LEU A 150 -19.45 -16.87 7.49
CA LEU A 150 -20.45 -15.81 7.36
C LEU A 150 -21.66 -15.96 8.30
N SER A 151 -21.73 -17.05 9.07
CA SER A 151 -22.87 -17.38 9.94
C SER A 151 -24.20 -17.37 9.17
N LEU A 152 -24.19 -17.83 7.91
CA LEU A 152 -25.42 -17.91 7.13
C LEU A 152 -26.33 -19.02 7.69
N PRO A 153 -27.60 -18.73 8.01
CA PRO A 153 -28.53 -19.65 8.67
C PRO A 153 -29.13 -20.66 7.69
N VAL A 154 -28.28 -21.50 7.09
CA VAL A 154 -28.65 -22.52 6.10
C VAL A 154 -28.11 -23.89 6.52
N GLN A 155 -28.83 -24.96 6.14
CA GLN A 155 -28.28 -26.31 6.18
C GLN A 155 -27.58 -26.61 4.87
N LYS A 156 -26.44 -27.31 4.95
CA LYS A 156 -25.61 -27.63 3.79
C LYS A 156 -25.32 -29.11 3.77
N VAL A 157 -25.31 -29.66 2.56
CA VAL A 157 -24.96 -31.06 2.29
C VAL A 157 -23.91 -31.04 1.19
N THR A 158 -22.72 -31.54 1.51
CA THR A 158 -21.65 -31.82 0.55
C THR A 158 -21.54 -33.34 0.38
N LEU A 159 -21.06 -33.78 -0.78
CA LEU A 159 -20.80 -35.18 -1.06
C LEU A 159 -19.34 -35.32 -1.50
N ASP A 160 -18.55 -36.13 -0.79
CA ASP A 160 -17.13 -36.33 -1.14
C ASP A 160 -16.93 -36.86 -2.56
N ALA A 161 -17.90 -37.64 -3.06
CA ALA A 161 -17.90 -38.18 -4.42
C ALA A 161 -18.23 -37.14 -5.50
N ASN A 162 -18.86 -36.01 -5.14
CA ASN A 162 -19.23 -34.96 -6.08
C ASN A 162 -18.60 -33.62 -5.69
N LYS A 163 -17.47 -33.33 -6.31
CA LYS A 163 -16.69 -32.10 -6.08
C LYS A 163 -17.21 -30.87 -6.85
N ASN A 164 -18.33 -30.99 -7.57
CA ASN A 164 -18.82 -29.90 -8.43
C ASN A 164 -20.20 -29.41 -8.00
N ALA A 165 -20.69 -29.82 -6.84
CA ALA A 165 -21.99 -29.37 -6.36
C ALA A 165 -22.06 -29.32 -4.83
N ILE A 166 -22.79 -28.31 -4.35
CA ILE A 166 -23.23 -28.19 -2.96
C ILE A 166 -24.76 -28.08 -2.95
N TRP A 167 -25.40 -28.79 -2.01
CA TRP A 167 -26.83 -28.67 -1.77
C TRP A 167 -27.05 -27.84 -0.52
N VAL A 168 -27.92 -26.84 -0.62
CA VAL A 168 -28.17 -25.91 0.48
C VAL A 168 -29.67 -25.76 0.69
N GLN A 169 -30.10 -25.88 1.93
CA GLN A 169 -31.48 -25.73 2.37
C GLN A 169 -31.58 -24.50 3.26
N GLY A 170 -32.42 -23.55 2.87
CA GLY A 170 -32.58 -22.28 3.58
C GLY A 170 -33.72 -21.45 3.00
N LEU A 171 -34.05 -20.33 3.65
CA LEU A 171 -35.06 -19.41 3.12
C LEU A 171 -34.54 -18.76 1.82
N PRO A 172 -35.43 -18.31 0.91
CA PRO A 172 -35.05 -17.73 -0.38
C PRO A 172 -34.03 -16.59 -0.27
N ASN A 173 -34.14 -15.75 0.76
CA ASN A 173 -33.18 -14.69 1.03
C ASN A 173 -31.79 -15.23 1.40
N ASP A 174 -31.71 -16.30 2.19
CA ASP A 174 -30.45 -16.90 2.60
C ASP A 174 -29.80 -17.65 1.42
N LEU A 175 -30.60 -18.33 0.60
CA LEU A 175 -30.14 -18.99 -0.63
C LEU A 175 -29.60 -17.98 -1.65
N SER A 176 -30.20 -16.80 -1.73
CA SER A 176 -29.71 -15.71 -2.59
C SER A 176 -28.32 -15.23 -2.13
N LYS A 177 -28.10 -15.08 -0.82
CA LYS A 177 -26.78 -14.75 -0.25
C LYS A 177 -25.74 -15.85 -0.52
N VAL A 178 -26.13 -17.12 -0.43
CA VAL A 178 -25.25 -18.25 -0.78
C VAL A 178 -24.91 -18.23 -2.28
N SER A 179 -25.86 -17.91 -3.15
CA SER A 179 -25.59 -17.76 -4.58
C SER A 179 -24.59 -16.63 -4.86
N GLU A 180 -24.73 -15.50 -4.16
CA GLU A 180 -23.80 -14.37 -4.26
C GLU A 180 -22.40 -14.75 -3.77
N LEU A 181 -22.30 -15.41 -2.62
CA LEU A 181 -21.06 -15.97 -2.10
C LEU A 181 -20.36 -16.88 -3.12
N ILE A 182 -21.10 -17.81 -3.71
CA ILE A 182 -20.58 -18.71 -4.74
C ILE A 182 -20.10 -17.92 -5.96
N SER A 183 -20.83 -16.91 -6.42
CA SER A 183 -20.44 -16.09 -7.57
C SER A 183 -19.15 -15.27 -7.36
N LEU A 184 -18.82 -14.99 -6.10
CA LEU A 184 -17.59 -14.28 -5.73
C LEU A 184 -16.41 -15.24 -5.59
N LEU A 185 -16.65 -16.40 -4.98
CA LEU A 185 -15.60 -17.37 -4.72
C LEU A 185 -15.30 -18.24 -5.93
N ASP A 186 -16.30 -18.84 -6.58
CA ASP A 186 -16.17 -19.84 -7.64
C ASP A 186 -15.70 -19.21 -8.97
N ARG A 187 -14.43 -18.81 -8.99
CA ARG A 187 -13.76 -18.15 -10.11
C ARG A 187 -12.40 -18.80 -10.36
N VAL A 188 -11.95 -18.74 -11.62
CA VAL A 188 -10.64 -19.25 -12.04
C VAL A 188 -9.51 -18.73 -11.14
N GLU A 189 -9.54 -17.44 -10.79
CA GLU A 189 -8.52 -16.77 -9.95
C GLU A 189 -8.41 -17.32 -8.52
N ASN A 190 -9.44 -18.03 -8.05
CA ASN A 190 -9.51 -18.63 -6.72
C ASN A 190 -9.34 -20.16 -6.74
N ALA A 191 -9.24 -20.80 -7.91
CA ALA A 191 -9.15 -22.27 -8.04
C ALA A 191 -7.97 -22.86 -7.26
N ASP A 192 -6.79 -22.24 -7.38
CA ASP A 192 -5.56 -22.68 -6.68
C ASP A 192 -5.47 -22.12 -5.24
N LYS A 193 -6.18 -21.02 -4.95
CA LYS A 193 -6.19 -20.35 -3.65
C LYS A 193 -7.18 -20.98 -2.66
N GLY A 194 -8.26 -21.57 -3.18
CA GLY A 194 -9.30 -22.24 -2.41
C GLY A 194 -8.79 -23.38 -1.53
N ASN A 195 -7.74 -24.06 -1.98
CA ASN A 195 -7.13 -25.19 -1.28
C ASN A 195 -6.05 -24.77 -0.26
N ALA A 196 -5.72 -23.48 -0.17
CA ALA A 196 -4.72 -22.99 0.77
C ALA A 196 -5.36 -22.76 2.15
N PRO A 197 -4.85 -23.37 3.23
CA PRO A 197 -5.48 -23.35 4.56
C PRO A 197 -5.58 -21.95 5.18
N ASP A 198 -4.82 -20.98 4.67
CA ASP A 198 -4.74 -19.62 5.23
C ASP A 198 -5.70 -18.62 4.55
N TYR A 199 -6.51 -19.05 3.57
CA TYR A 199 -7.49 -18.19 2.89
C TYR A 199 -8.88 -18.34 3.52
N ALA A 200 -9.42 -17.24 4.03
CA ALA A 200 -10.75 -17.20 4.63
C ALA A 200 -11.45 -15.87 4.33
N LEU A 201 -12.79 -15.88 4.37
CA LEU A 201 -13.56 -14.66 4.41
C LEU A 201 -13.34 -13.96 5.75
N THR A 202 -12.70 -12.80 5.68
CA THR A 202 -12.44 -11.96 6.84
C THR A 202 -13.33 -10.72 6.77
N PRO A 203 -14.08 -10.39 7.84
CA PRO A 203 -14.84 -9.16 7.90
C PRO A 203 -13.91 -7.96 8.08
N ILE A 204 -14.15 -6.90 7.31
CA ILE A 204 -13.48 -5.61 7.43
C ILE A 204 -14.52 -4.53 7.68
N ASP A 205 -14.57 -4.05 8.92
CA ASP A 205 -15.57 -3.08 9.38
C ASP A 205 -15.12 -1.64 9.15
N THR A 206 -15.81 -0.90 8.30
CA THR A 206 -15.57 0.52 8.04
C THR A 206 -16.36 1.41 9.02
N THR A 207 -15.86 2.62 9.31
CA THR A 207 -16.48 3.53 10.29
C THR A 207 -17.02 4.81 9.65
N TYR A 208 -16.26 5.41 8.74
CA TYR A 208 -16.54 6.71 8.13
C TYR A 208 -17.07 6.56 6.70
N ILE A 209 -16.57 5.58 5.97
CA ILE A 209 -17.01 5.27 4.60
C ILE A 209 -17.84 3.98 4.58
N SER A 210 -18.70 3.81 3.57
CA SER A 210 -19.43 2.56 3.36
C SER A 210 -18.50 1.45 2.86
N ALA A 211 -18.89 0.19 3.12
CA ALA A 211 -18.19 -0.97 2.55
C ALA A 211 -18.17 -0.93 1.01
N MET A 212 -19.19 -0.34 0.39
CA MET A 212 -19.27 -0.15 -1.06
C MET A 212 -18.21 0.82 -1.58
N GLN A 213 -18.07 1.98 -0.94
CA GLN A 213 -17.02 2.95 -1.27
C GLN A 213 -15.62 2.35 -1.07
N PHE A 214 -15.42 1.62 0.03
CA PHE A 214 -14.15 0.96 0.29
C PHE A 214 -13.86 -0.14 -0.77
N ASN A 215 -14.87 -0.91 -1.17
CA ASN A 215 -14.71 -1.94 -2.20
C ASN A 215 -14.34 -1.34 -3.57
N ALA A 216 -14.87 -0.16 -3.91
CA ALA A 216 -14.49 0.58 -5.11
C ALA A 216 -13.01 1.02 -5.06
N VAL A 217 -12.56 1.51 -3.90
CA VAL A 217 -11.14 1.83 -3.67
C VAL A 217 -10.25 0.61 -3.89
N LEU A 218 -10.61 -0.56 -3.34
CA LEU A 218 -9.82 -1.78 -3.57
C LEU A 218 -9.75 -2.17 -5.04
N ALA A 219 -10.83 -1.97 -5.80
CA ALA A 219 -10.85 -2.23 -7.24
C ALA A 219 -9.86 -1.32 -8.00
N GLU A 220 -9.81 -0.02 -7.67
CA GLU A 220 -8.85 0.94 -8.27
C GLU A 220 -7.39 0.59 -7.95
N LEU A 221 -7.17 -0.02 -6.78
CA LEU A 221 -5.85 -0.50 -6.36
C LEU A 221 -5.46 -1.85 -6.99
N GLY A 222 -6.36 -2.48 -7.75
CA GLY A 222 -6.16 -3.83 -8.29
C GLY A 222 -6.10 -4.91 -7.20
N LEU A 223 -6.73 -4.66 -6.05
CA LEU A 223 -6.79 -5.59 -4.93
C LEU A 223 -8.07 -6.46 -4.97
N PRO A 224 -8.08 -7.59 -4.23
CA PRO A 224 -9.25 -8.45 -4.16
C PRO A 224 -10.49 -7.70 -3.67
N LYS A 225 -11.58 -7.84 -4.42
CA LYS A 225 -12.90 -7.28 -4.06
C LYS A 225 -13.58 -8.17 -3.03
N GLY A 226 -14.42 -7.55 -2.20
CA GLY A 226 -15.20 -8.24 -1.18
C GLY A 226 -16.70 -8.34 -1.49
N MET A 227 -17.38 -9.14 -0.67
CA MET A 227 -18.84 -9.24 -0.59
C MET A 227 -19.38 -8.21 0.41
N ILE A 228 -20.53 -7.61 0.10
CA ILE A 228 -21.23 -6.71 1.00
C ILE A 228 -22.59 -7.33 1.28
N ILE A 229 -22.95 -7.45 2.55
CA ILE A 229 -24.27 -7.93 2.94
C ILE A 229 -25.17 -6.71 3.11
N GLU A 230 -26.30 -6.63 2.39
CA GLU A 230 -27.21 -5.46 2.44
C GLU A 230 -27.63 -5.06 3.87
N SER A 231 -27.80 -6.04 4.76
CA SER A 231 -28.16 -5.81 6.17
C SER A 231 -27.03 -5.21 7.01
N ASN A 232 -25.80 -5.22 6.50
CA ASN A 232 -24.62 -4.67 7.14
C ASN A 232 -23.73 -3.94 6.10
N PRO A 233 -24.12 -2.74 5.66
CA PRO A 233 -23.43 -2.00 4.61
C PRO A 233 -22.08 -1.40 5.04
N MET A 234 -21.69 -1.57 6.30
CA MET A 234 -20.41 -1.10 6.86
C MET A 234 -19.37 -2.23 7.00
N THR A 235 -19.71 -3.47 6.66
CA THR A 235 -18.77 -4.59 6.69
C THR A 235 -18.52 -5.11 5.28
N LEU A 236 -17.26 -5.09 4.87
CA LEU A 236 -16.79 -5.72 3.63
C LEU A 236 -16.16 -7.07 3.96
N TRP A 237 -16.67 -8.15 3.38
CA TRP A 237 -16.13 -9.49 3.57
C TRP A 237 -15.16 -9.82 2.46
N ILE A 238 -13.88 -9.96 2.78
CA ILE A 238 -12.83 -10.18 1.80
C ILE A 238 -12.29 -11.59 1.93
N TYR A 239 -12.25 -12.30 0.81
CA TYR A 239 -11.60 -13.60 0.72
C TYR A 239 -10.11 -13.41 0.41
N GLY A 240 -9.25 -13.71 1.38
CA GLY A 240 -7.82 -13.51 1.25
C GLY A 240 -7.03 -14.14 2.39
N ASN A 241 -5.71 -14.15 2.27
CA ASN A 241 -4.80 -14.58 3.33
C ASN A 241 -4.41 -13.44 4.28
N ASN A 242 -3.76 -13.77 5.40
CA ASN A 242 -3.33 -12.79 6.41
C ASN A 242 -2.49 -11.62 5.86
N ASN A 243 -1.63 -11.85 4.86
CA ASN A 243 -0.82 -10.78 4.27
C ASN A 243 -1.66 -9.85 3.39
N GLU A 244 -2.62 -10.39 2.64
CA GLU A 244 -3.55 -9.59 1.83
C GLU A 244 -4.46 -8.76 2.73
N ILE A 245 -5.03 -9.37 3.76
CA ILE A 245 -5.89 -8.69 4.75
C ILE A 245 -5.10 -7.60 5.48
N SER A 246 -3.84 -7.84 5.85
CA SER A 246 -2.98 -6.82 6.48
C SER A 246 -2.76 -5.60 5.57
N LYS A 247 -2.50 -5.82 4.27
CA LYS A 247 -2.39 -4.72 3.29
C LYS A 247 -3.69 -3.93 3.16
N ILE A 248 -4.82 -4.63 3.12
CA ILE A 248 -6.13 -3.99 3.01
C ILE A 248 -6.44 -3.18 4.27
N ASN A 249 -6.09 -3.66 5.46
CA ASN A 249 -6.24 -2.92 6.70
C ASN A 249 -5.35 -1.67 6.77
N ASP A 250 -4.12 -1.72 6.21
CA ASP A 250 -3.27 -0.53 6.07
C ASP A 250 -3.94 0.52 5.16
N ILE A 251 -4.49 0.10 4.02
CA ILE A 251 -5.23 1.00 3.11
C ILE A 251 -6.47 1.58 3.81
N LYS A 252 -7.24 0.73 4.49
CA LYS A 252 -8.40 1.15 5.28
C LYS A 252 -8.02 2.25 6.25
N SER A 253 -6.92 2.12 6.98
CA SER A 253 -6.49 3.13 7.96
C SER A 253 -6.20 4.51 7.35
N LYS A 254 -5.89 4.57 6.05
CA LYS A 254 -5.57 5.82 5.34
C LYS A 254 -6.78 6.45 4.64
N ILE A 255 -7.81 5.65 4.36
CA ILE A 255 -8.97 6.04 3.54
C ILE A 255 -10.26 6.12 4.38
N ASP A 256 -10.44 5.25 5.37
CA ASP A 256 -11.57 5.26 6.29
C ASP A 256 -11.34 6.32 7.37
N ILE A 257 -11.42 7.59 6.98
CA ILE A 257 -11.14 8.77 7.83
C ILE A 257 -12.35 9.73 7.84
N PRO A 258 -12.52 10.55 8.90
CA PRO A 258 -13.66 11.47 9.02
C PRO A 258 -13.87 12.39 7.81
N GLN A 259 -12.79 12.85 7.18
CA GLN A 259 -12.83 13.76 6.03
C GLN A 259 -13.56 13.14 4.84
N ASN A 260 -13.41 11.83 4.64
CA ASN A 260 -14.06 11.10 3.55
C ASN A 260 -15.55 10.82 3.81
N ALA A 261 -16.02 10.96 5.06
CA ALA A 261 -17.45 10.89 5.37
C ALA A 261 -18.20 12.17 4.94
N VAL A 262 -17.53 13.33 4.97
CA VAL A 262 -18.14 14.64 4.71
C VAL A 262 -18.44 14.86 3.23
N THR A 263 -17.58 14.37 2.34
CA THR A 263 -17.66 14.65 0.89
C THR A 263 -18.77 13.90 0.16
N SER A 264 -19.48 12.96 0.80
CA SER A 264 -20.52 12.08 0.21
C SER A 264 -20.04 11.17 -0.93
N SER A 265 -19.13 11.66 -1.77
CA SER A 265 -18.36 10.96 -2.80
C SER A 265 -16.93 11.50 -2.80
N PHE A 266 -15.96 10.64 -2.53
CA PHE A 266 -14.55 10.95 -2.74
C PHE A 266 -14.03 10.07 -3.87
N ILE A 267 -13.06 10.59 -4.62
CA ILE A 267 -12.36 9.82 -5.65
C ILE A 267 -10.95 9.50 -5.20
N LEU A 268 -10.44 8.36 -5.67
CA LEU A 268 -9.06 7.96 -5.49
C LEU A 268 -8.39 7.93 -6.88
N GLN A 269 -7.43 8.82 -7.12
CA GLN A 269 -6.75 8.90 -8.40
C GLN A 269 -5.26 8.60 -8.26
N LYS A 270 -4.77 7.66 -9.08
CA LYS A 270 -3.34 7.39 -9.23
C LYS A 270 -2.69 8.42 -10.15
N LYS A 271 -1.56 8.98 -9.72
CA LYS A 271 -0.68 9.78 -10.58
C LYS A 271 0.75 9.25 -10.50
N GLN A 272 1.36 9.10 -11.66
CA GLN A 272 2.77 8.75 -11.80
C GLN A 272 3.56 10.01 -12.13
N LEU A 273 4.58 10.28 -11.32
CA LEU A 273 5.57 11.34 -11.51
C LEU A 273 6.69 10.86 -12.44
N LYS A 274 7.30 11.80 -13.16
CA LYS A 274 8.44 11.58 -14.04
C LYS A 274 9.75 12.07 -13.43
N PHE A 275 9.70 13.20 -12.74
CA PHE A 275 10.87 13.96 -12.33
C PHE A 275 10.96 14.11 -10.82
N LEU A 276 9.87 14.52 -10.18
CA LEU A 276 9.79 14.71 -8.73
C LEU A 276 9.54 13.40 -7.99
N THR A 277 9.91 13.38 -6.72
CA THR A 277 9.49 12.34 -5.78
C THR A 277 8.16 12.70 -5.11
N TYR A 278 7.48 11.69 -4.58
CA TYR A 278 6.27 11.81 -3.79
C TYR A 278 6.45 12.81 -2.64
N SER A 279 7.60 12.77 -1.95
CA SER A 279 7.83 13.65 -0.79
C SER A 279 7.86 15.11 -1.21
N GLU A 280 8.59 15.41 -2.29
CA GLU A 280 8.71 16.76 -2.83
C GLU A 280 7.36 17.27 -3.33
N MET A 281 6.62 16.41 -4.04
CA MET A 281 5.29 16.78 -4.53
C MET A 281 4.29 16.97 -3.38
N ALA A 282 4.36 16.14 -2.34
CA ALA A 282 3.51 16.26 -1.16
C ALA A 282 3.78 17.58 -0.43
N ASP A 283 5.05 17.98 -0.28
CA ASP A 283 5.41 19.24 0.33
C ASP A 283 4.85 20.43 -0.46
N ILE A 284 4.95 20.40 -1.80
CA ILE A 284 4.37 21.45 -2.66
C ILE A 284 2.85 21.52 -2.50
N LEU A 285 2.14 20.40 -2.56
CA LEU A 285 0.67 20.38 -2.42
C LEU A 285 0.22 20.87 -1.04
N ASN A 286 0.97 20.54 0.01
CA ASN A 286 0.72 21.00 1.37
C ASN A 286 0.98 22.52 1.51
N GLN A 287 2.06 23.03 0.94
CA GLN A 287 2.37 24.47 0.94
C GLN A 287 1.30 25.29 0.21
N LEU A 288 0.72 24.73 -0.86
CA LEU A 288 -0.37 25.33 -1.61
C LEU A 288 -1.75 25.14 -0.94
N ASN A 289 -1.81 24.45 0.21
CA ASN A 289 -3.01 24.19 0.99
C ASN A 289 -4.13 23.54 0.17
N ILE A 290 -3.77 22.59 -0.71
CA ILE A 290 -4.74 21.84 -1.51
C ILE A 290 -5.41 20.80 -0.62
N ASN A 291 -6.75 20.81 -0.57
CA ASN A 291 -7.54 19.92 0.28
C ASN A 291 -7.63 18.50 -0.30
N VAL A 292 -6.50 17.85 -0.46
CA VAL A 292 -6.38 16.45 -0.89
C VAL A 292 -5.59 15.66 0.15
N ASN A 293 -6.06 14.48 0.47
CA ASN A 293 -5.29 13.51 1.23
C ASN A 293 -4.37 12.74 0.27
N ILE A 294 -3.08 12.70 0.58
CA ILE A 294 -2.11 11.98 -0.25
C ILE A 294 -1.82 10.64 0.41
N VAL A 295 -2.17 9.57 -0.30
CA VAL A 295 -2.11 8.20 0.21
C VAL A 295 -0.88 7.50 -0.36
N THR A 296 0.00 7.04 0.53
CA THR A 296 1.18 6.25 0.13
C THR A 296 0.91 4.76 0.29
N LEU A 297 0.83 4.06 -0.83
CA LEU A 297 0.52 2.63 -0.86
C LEU A 297 1.72 1.77 -1.31
N GLU A 298 2.71 2.38 -1.96
CA GLU A 298 3.90 1.69 -2.47
C GLU A 298 5.18 2.39 -2.01
N ARG A 299 6.28 1.65 -1.87
CA ARG A 299 7.64 2.21 -1.76
C ARG A 299 8.16 2.77 -3.10
N LYS A 300 7.29 3.11 -4.05
CA LYS A 300 7.68 3.75 -5.31
C LYS A 300 7.71 5.24 -5.08
N MET A 301 8.93 5.81 -5.11
CA MET A 301 9.15 7.23 -4.84
C MET A 301 8.46 8.17 -5.85
N GLN A 302 7.93 7.67 -6.98
CA GLN A 302 7.34 8.48 -8.05
C GLN A 302 5.85 8.16 -8.28
N THR A 303 5.18 7.51 -7.33
CA THR A 303 3.74 7.25 -7.42
C THR A 303 3.03 7.91 -6.26
N LEU A 304 1.96 8.65 -6.55
CA LEU A 304 1.05 9.21 -5.56
C LEU A 304 -0.39 8.80 -5.84
N TRP A 305 -1.13 8.60 -4.76
CA TRP A 305 -2.56 8.42 -4.79
C TRP A 305 -3.22 9.63 -4.12
N LEU A 306 -4.09 10.30 -4.87
CA LEU A 306 -4.80 11.48 -4.42
C LEU A 306 -6.21 11.08 -4.02
N ASN A 307 -6.60 11.42 -2.80
CA ASN A 307 -7.90 11.13 -2.24
C ASN A 307 -8.59 12.43 -1.81
N GLY A 308 -9.76 12.72 -2.34
CA GLY A 308 -10.50 13.94 -2.00
C GLY A 308 -11.78 14.08 -2.82
N SER A 309 -12.36 15.28 -2.83
CA SER A 309 -13.42 15.59 -3.79
C SER A 309 -12.88 15.61 -5.22
N GLU A 310 -13.76 15.45 -6.21
CA GLU A 310 -13.38 15.48 -7.62
C GLU A 310 -12.65 16.78 -7.97
N GLU A 311 -13.16 17.93 -7.52
CA GLU A 311 -12.56 19.24 -7.80
C GLU A 311 -11.18 19.40 -7.15
N ALA A 312 -11.02 18.91 -5.91
CA ALA A 312 -9.76 19.02 -5.19
C ALA A 312 -8.68 18.14 -5.83
N VAL A 313 -9.05 16.93 -6.27
CA VAL A 313 -8.16 16.00 -6.95
C VAL A 313 -7.79 16.51 -8.34
N GLU A 314 -8.73 17.04 -9.12
CA GLU A 314 -8.43 17.66 -10.42
C GLU A 314 -7.47 18.84 -10.28
N LEU A 315 -7.68 19.72 -9.29
CA LEU A 315 -6.78 20.82 -9.00
C LEU A 315 -5.38 20.30 -8.64
N ALA A 316 -5.27 19.31 -7.75
CA ALA A 316 -4.01 18.71 -7.38
C ALA A 316 -3.29 18.12 -8.61
N VAL A 317 -3.99 17.39 -9.47
CA VAL A 317 -3.43 16.82 -10.71
C VAL A 317 -2.90 17.92 -11.63
N SER A 318 -3.64 19.01 -11.81
CA SER A 318 -3.21 20.14 -12.65
C SER A 318 -1.94 20.82 -12.13
N ILE A 319 -1.78 20.91 -10.80
CA ILE A 319 -0.58 21.44 -10.15
C ILE A 319 0.57 20.46 -10.35
N ILE A 320 0.34 19.16 -10.13
CA ILE A 320 1.36 18.14 -10.35
C ILE A 320 1.91 18.20 -11.77
N ASP A 321 1.04 18.34 -12.79
CA ASP A 321 1.48 18.42 -14.19
C ASP A 321 2.29 19.69 -14.50
N GLN A 322 2.10 20.78 -13.75
CA GLN A 322 2.89 22.00 -13.89
C GLN A 322 4.23 21.93 -13.16
N PHE A 323 4.29 21.24 -12.03
CA PHE A 323 5.47 21.19 -11.16
C PHE A 323 6.36 19.97 -11.43
N ASP A 324 5.84 18.84 -11.90
CA ASP A 324 6.59 17.65 -12.28
C ASP A 324 7.25 17.86 -13.65
N ILE A 325 8.24 18.75 -13.68
CA ILE A 325 9.05 19.11 -14.84
C ILE A 325 10.53 18.87 -14.55
N GLN A 326 11.32 18.70 -15.62
CA GLN A 326 12.75 18.41 -15.52
C GLN A 326 13.52 19.48 -14.72
N ASP A 327 13.12 20.75 -14.82
CA ASP A 327 13.79 21.87 -14.14
C ASP A 327 13.63 21.82 -12.61
N HIS A 328 12.65 21.08 -12.10
CA HIS A 328 12.41 20.93 -10.66
C HIS A 328 13.02 19.64 -10.10
N ILE A 329 13.73 18.84 -10.89
CA ILE A 329 14.43 17.66 -10.39
C ILE A 329 15.39 18.08 -9.28
N ASN A 330 15.33 17.34 -8.18
CA ASN A 330 16.36 17.37 -7.16
C ASN A 330 17.64 16.74 -7.71
N ASP A 331 18.46 17.58 -8.31
CA ASP A 331 19.70 17.22 -8.99
C ASP A 331 20.90 17.15 -8.02
N ASN A 332 20.63 17.02 -6.72
CA ASN A 332 21.67 16.99 -5.71
C ASN A 332 22.68 15.88 -6.01
N VAL A 333 23.96 16.25 -5.98
CA VAL A 333 25.07 15.34 -6.25
C VAL A 333 26.04 15.31 -5.07
N PHE A 334 26.68 14.16 -4.92
CA PHE A 334 27.90 14.06 -4.12
C PHE A 334 29.09 14.49 -4.97
N ALA A 335 29.83 15.47 -4.49
CA ALA A 335 31.06 15.98 -5.09
C ALA A 335 32.24 15.80 -4.12
N PHE A 336 33.33 15.23 -4.63
CA PHE A 336 34.59 15.09 -3.91
C PHE A 336 35.50 16.28 -4.24
N PHE A 337 35.98 16.96 -3.20
CA PHE A 337 36.93 18.06 -3.34
C PHE A 337 38.25 17.70 -2.68
N LYS A 338 39.34 17.81 -3.45
CA LYS A 338 40.71 17.61 -2.97
C LYS A 338 41.30 18.95 -2.57
N LEU A 339 41.78 19.03 -1.34
CA LEU A 339 42.39 20.20 -0.71
C LEU A 339 43.92 20.10 -0.83
N LYS A 340 44.60 21.24 -0.91
CA LYS A 340 46.05 21.34 -1.02
C LYS A 340 46.68 21.75 0.30
N ASN A 341 46.12 22.76 0.96
CA ASN A 341 46.77 23.46 2.07
C ASN A 341 46.19 23.08 3.43
N ILE A 342 44.87 22.92 3.52
CA ILE A 342 44.17 22.64 4.79
C ILE A 342 43.64 21.20 4.89
N THR A 343 43.30 20.79 6.11
CA THR A 343 42.68 19.50 6.42
C THR A 343 41.18 19.48 6.08
N ALA A 344 40.59 18.30 5.92
CA ALA A 344 39.15 18.17 5.67
C ALA A 344 38.33 18.70 6.85
N LYS A 345 38.79 18.50 8.09
CA LYS A 345 38.17 19.06 9.31
C LYS A 345 38.11 20.58 9.25
N GLU A 346 39.23 21.21 8.91
CA GLU A 346 39.31 22.67 8.83
C GLU A 346 38.51 23.23 7.66
N ALA A 347 38.53 22.56 6.50
CA ALA A 347 37.70 22.94 5.36
C ALA A 347 36.20 22.85 5.70
N GLN A 348 35.78 21.78 6.40
CA GLN A 348 34.40 21.62 6.85
C GLN A 348 33.99 22.76 7.79
N LYS A 349 34.83 23.06 8.78
CA LYS A 349 34.61 24.16 9.74
C LYS A 349 34.53 25.51 9.04
N ARG A 350 35.44 25.81 8.10
CA ARG A 350 35.40 27.07 7.34
C ARG A 350 34.17 27.18 6.46
N LEU A 351 33.77 26.09 5.80
CA LEU A 351 32.58 26.09 4.96
C LEU A 351 31.30 26.24 5.79
N SER A 352 31.25 25.72 7.02
CA SER A 352 30.10 25.92 7.90
C SER A 352 29.85 27.39 8.27
N TYR A 353 30.86 28.25 8.25
CA TYR A 353 30.68 29.68 8.49
C TYR A 353 29.95 30.41 7.34
N LEU A 354 29.89 29.80 6.15
CA LEU A 354 29.22 30.38 5.00
C LEU A 354 27.72 30.03 4.94
N GLU A 355 27.25 29.10 5.78
CA GLU A 355 25.87 28.59 5.82
C GLU A 355 25.20 28.42 4.43
N PRO A 356 25.84 27.72 3.47
CA PRO A 356 25.26 27.58 2.13
C PRO A 356 23.98 26.74 2.17
N GLU A 357 22.85 27.33 1.76
CA GLU A 357 21.56 26.64 1.68
C GLU A 357 21.63 25.39 0.79
N GLY A 358 21.04 24.28 1.26
CA GLY A 358 21.01 23.02 0.52
C GLY A 358 22.34 22.27 0.44
N VAL A 359 23.39 22.71 1.16
CA VAL A 359 24.72 22.08 1.12
C VAL A 359 25.04 21.39 2.43
N LYS A 360 25.42 20.11 2.35
CA LYS A 360 25.89 19.31 3.49
C LYS A 360 27.33 18.84 3.24
N THR A 361 28.14 18.85 4.27
CA THR A 361 29.54 18.40 4.21
C THR A 361 29.74 17.17 5.07
N TYR A 362 30.55 16.25 4.54
CA TYR A 362 30.92 15.01 5.19
C TYR A 362 32.44 14.85 5.09
N THR A 363 33.02 14.29 6.15
CA THR A 363 34.43 13.94 6.19
C THR A 363 34.59 12.43 6.29
N PHE A 364 35.75 11.92 5.87
CA PHE A 364 36.15 10.55 6.14
C PHE A 364 36.70 10.43 7.57
N ASN A 365 36.95 9.20 8.02
CA ASN A 365 37.63 8.93 9.28
C ASN A 365 38.97 9.67 9.33
N PHE A 366 39.31 10.19 10.51
CA PHE A 366 40.51 11.02 10.75
C PHE A 366 40.53 12.31 9.91
N PRO A 367 39.51 13.18 10.05
CA PRO A 367 39.38 14.42 9.27
C PRO A 367 40.53 15.42 9.46
N GLU A 368 41.32 15.28 10.53
CA GLU A 368 42.54 16.06 10.80
C GLU A 368 43.70 15.70 9.86
N LEU A 369 43.65 14.54 9.21
CA LEU A 369 44.71 14.03 8.35
C LEU A 369 44.34 14.08 6.86
N VAL A 370 43.08 13.79 6.56
CA VAL A 370 42.63 13.71 5.17
C VAL A 370 42.52 15.10 4.55
N LYS A 371 42.90 15.21 3.27
CA LYS A 371 42.75 16.41 2.45
C LYS A 371 41.63 16.28 1.42
N THR A 372 40.61 15.50 1.74
CA THR A 372 39.45 15.30 0.85
C THR A 372 38.19 15.46 1.67
N ILE A 373 37.30 16.33 1.19
CA ILE A 373 35.99 16.57 1.76
C ILE A 373 34.91 16.13 0.76
N LEU A 374 33.84 15.53 1.27
CA LEU A 374 32.67 15.14 0.51
C LEU A 374 31.58 16.18 0.73
N VAL A 375 31.00 16.69 -0.36
CA VAL A 375 29.94 17.69 -0.29
C VAL A 375 28.72 17.17 -1.03
N TYR A 376 27.56 17.28 -0.40
CA TYR A 376 26.25 17.02 -0.99
C TYR A 376 25.57 18.36 -1.27
N CYS A 377 25.29 18.66 -2.53
CA CYS A 377 24.75 19.96 -2.95
C CYS A 377 24.00 19.85 -4.29
N PRO A 378 23.16 20.84 -4.63
CA PRO A 378 22.54 20.94 -5.96
C PRO A 378 23.59 20.94 -7.07
N SER A 379 23.29 20.37 -8.23
CA SER A 379 24.31 20.19 -9.27
C SER A 379 24.89 21.54 -9.75
N GLY A 380 24.05 22.57 -9.86
CA GLY A 380 24.46 23.94 -10.20
C GLY A 380 25.36 24.61 -9.16
N TYR A 381 25.30 24.18 -7.90
CA TYR A 381 26.10 24.75 -6.80
C TYR A 381 27.51 24.18 -6.74
N ARG A 382 27.80 23.09 -7.47
CA ARG A 382 29.11 22.45 -7.45
C ARG A 382 30.26 23.42 -7.76
N LEU A 383 30.11 24.25 -8.80
CA LEU A 383 31.15 25.21 -9.20
C LEU A 383 31.27 26.36 -8.19
N TYR A 384 30.15 26.81 -7.62
CA TYR A 384 30.13 27.81 -6.56
C TYR A 384 30.92 27.31 -5.34
N ILE A 385 30.66 26.08 -4.89
CA ILE A 385 31.36 25.48 -3.74
C ILE A 385 32.83 25.23 -4.05
N LEU A 386 33.17 24.77 -5.26
CA LEU A 386 34.57 24.61 -5.67
C LEU A 386 35.34 25.92 -5.50
N ASN A 387 34.80 27.02 -6.06
CA ASN A 387 35.44 28.34 -6.02
C ASN A 387 35.58 28.87 -4.58
N HIS A 388 34.62 28.59 -3.71
CA HIS A 388 34.72 28.98 -2.30
C HIS A 388 35.73 28.13 -1.55
N LEU A 389 35.74 26.81 -1.75
CA LEU A 389 36.73 25.93 -1.14
C LEU A 389 38.16 26.27 -1.58
N GLU A 390 38.38 26.62 -2.84
CA GLU A 390 39.69 27.08 -3.31
C GLU A 390 40.15 28.38 -2.62
N LYS A 391 39.22 29.31 -2.37
CA LYS A 391 39.51 30.56 -1.62
C LYS A 391 39.74 30.30 -0.12
N LEU A 392 39.11 29.26 0.44
CA LEU A 392 39.25 28.88 1.83
C LEU A 392 40.50 28.01 2.07
N ASP A 393 40.95 27.26 1.07
CA ASP A 393 42.11 26.36 1.10
C ASP A 393 43.43 27.14 1.01
N VAL A 394 43.64 28.04 1.97
CA VAL A 394 44.82 28.89 2.09
C VAL A 394 45.63 28.46 3.30
N ALA A 395 46.95 28.36 3.12
CA ALA A 395 47.90 28.08 4.19
C ALA A 395 47.95 29.25 5.19
N ILE A 396 47.79 28.95 6.48
CA ILE A 396 47.93 29.94 7.54
C ILE A 396 49.41 30.02 7.97
N GLU A 397 49.80 31.16 8.53
CA GLU A 397 51.09 31.35 9.20
C GLU A 397 51.37 30.28 10.25
N THR A 398 52.63 29.88 10.34
CA THR A 398 53.11 28.95 11.36
C THR A 398 53.36 29.69 12.67
N ILE A 399 52.93 29.09 13.78
CA ILE A 399 53.13 29.65 15.12
C ILE A 399 53.93 28.69 15.99
N LYS A 400 54.62 29.19 17.02
CA LYS A 400 55.36 28.39 18.01
C LYS A 400 54.52 28.20 19.26
N VAL A 401 54.12 26.95 19.54
CA VAL A 401 53.26 26.64 20.69
C VAL A 401 53.81 25.44 21.46
N PRO A 402 53.86 25.51 22.81
CA PRO A 402 54.12 24.33 23.65
C PRO A 402 53.09 23.23 23.40
N VAL A 403 53.59 22.00 23.17
CA VAL A 403 52.76 20.83 22.87
C VAL A 403 52.91 19.72 23.92
N ASP A 404 54.09 19.58 24.54
CA ASP A 404 54.34 18.57 25.58
C ASP A 404 55.37 19.09 26.59
N TYR A 405 55.48 18.43 27.75
CA TYR A 405 56.47 18.77 28.78
C TYR A 405 56.95 17.53 29.55
N SER A 406 58.07 17.68 30.26
CA SER A 406 58.53 16.68 31.22
C SER A 406 59.16 17.34 32.44
N ASP A 407 58.81 16.84 33.61
CA ASP A 407 59.25 17.30 34.93
C ASP A 407 60.29 16.36 35.57
N HIS A 408 60.90 15.47 34.77
CA HIS A 408 61.86 14.48 35.24
C HIS A 408 63.30 14.88 34.91
N ALA A 409 64.28 14.43 35.69
CA ALA A 409 65.71 14.68 35.45
C ALA A 409 66.19 14.27 34.05
N SER A 410 65.57 13.22 33.48
CA SER A 410 65.81 12.72 32.13
C SER A 410 64.85 13.29 31.08
N GLY A 411 64.23 14.44 31.35
CA GLY A 411 63.11 14.98 30.58
C GLY A 411 63.44 15.25 29.12
N ARG A 412 64.64 15.75 28.81
CA ARG A 412 65.07 15.98 27.41
C ARG A 412 65.11 14.70 26.59
N THR A 413 65.62 13.60 27.17
CA THR A 413 65.67 12.31 26.49
C THR A 413 64.26 11.77 26.27
N ARG A 414 63.39 11.83 27.28
CA ARG A 414 61.98 11.39 27.16
C ARG A 414 61.22 12.17 26.08
N LEU A 415 61.36 13.50 26.07
CA LEU A 415 60.73 14.36 25.07
C LEU A 415 61.29 14.10 23.67
N LYS A 416 62.58 13.74 23.54
CA LYS A 416 63.17 13.38 22.24
C LYS A 416 62.57 12.09 21.68
N GLU A 417 62.46 11.04 22.48
CA GLU A 417 61.83 9.78 22.04
C GLU A 417 60.35 9.99 21.69
N ARG A 418 59.62 10.78 22.50
CA ARG A 418 58.22 11.12 22.21
C ARG A 418 58.07 11.94 20.92
N ARG A 419 58.95 12.93 20.70
CA ARG A 419 59.00 13.70 19.45
C ARG A 419 59.17 12.79 18.24
N ASP A 420 60.09 11.82 18.32
CA ASP A 420 60.40 10.94 17.20
C ASP A 420 59.19 10.05 16.86
N LEU A 421 58.49 9.52 17.87
CA LEU A 421 57.21 8.82 17.69
C LEU A 421 56.10 9.72 17.11
N ILE A 422 55.94 10.95 17.63
CA ILE A 422 54.96 11.90 17.10
C ILE A 422 55.27 12.24 15.64
N SER A 423 56.53 12.40 15.28
CA SER A 423 56.96 12.66 13.90
C SER A 423 56.58 11.51 12.97
N GLU A 424 56.74 10.27 13.42
CA GLU A 424 56.34 9.06 12.68
C GLU A 424 54.82 8.97 12.50
N LEU A 425 54.05 9.20 13.57
CA LEU A 425 52.58 9.09 13.54
C LEU A 425 51.90 10.21 12.74
N THR A 426 52.45 11.42 12.78
CA THR A 426 51.83 12.61 12.18
C THR A 426 52.43 13.00 10.82
N GLY A 427 53.60 12.47 10.48
CA GLY A 427 54.37 12.88 9.30
C GLY A 427 54.99 14.27 9.40
N ILE A 428 54.89 14.95 10.55
CA ILE A 428 55.50 16.26 10.77
C ILE A 428 57.00 16.08 11.03
N PRO A 429 57.91 16.72 10.27
CA PRO A 429 59.35 16.55 10.46
C PRO A 429 59.81 16.93 11.87
N THR A 430 60.73 16.14 12.44
CA THR A 430 61.34 16.42 13.76
C THR A 430 61.99 17.80 13.84
N SER A 431 62.42 18.36 12.71
CA SER A 431 63.00 19.72 12.61
C SER A 431 62.02 20.84 12.96
N LYS A 432 60.70 20.58 12.98
CA LYS A 432 59.67 21.53 13.40
C LYS A 432 59.47 21.59 14.92
N PHE A 433 60.07 20.66 15.66
CA PHE A 433 59.98 20.57 17.11
C PHE A 433 61.26 21.08 17.76
N THR A 434 61.11 21.80 18.86
CA THR A 434 62.25 22.21 19.70
C THR A 434 62.00 21.82 21.15
N ILE A 435 63.04 21.29 21.81
CA ILE A 435 63.02 20.92 23.22
C ILE A 435 63.91 21.91 23.97
N SER A 436 63.33 22.61 24.93
CA SER A 436 64.05 23.58 25.76
C SER A 436 65.11 22.92 26.66
N ASP A 437 66.00 23.75 27.21
CA ASP A 437 66.72 23.41 28.42
C ASP A 437 65.78 23.41 29.65
N ASN A 438 66.30 23.14 30.85
CA ASN A 438 65.49 23.21 32.07
C ASN A 438 65.04 24.67 32.29
N VAL A 439 63.73 24.89 32.25
CA VAL A 439 63.08 26.19 32.45
C VAL A 439 62.38 26.30 33.80
N SER A 440 62.66 25.38 34.75
CA SER A 440 62.12 25.46 36.10
C SER A 440 62.59 26.73 36.81
N ARG A 441 61.73 27.26 37.70
CA ARG A 441 62.04 28.45 38.52
C ARG A 441 62.76 28.11 39.83
N ASP A 442 62.91 26.83 40.11
CA ASP A 442 63.46 26.23 41.33
C ASP A 442 64.40 25.07 40.96
N ASP A 443 64.88 24.34 41.98
CA ASP A 443 65.78 23.19 41.80
C ASP A 443 65.10 21.95 41.18
N ASN A 444 63.84 22.05 40.75
CA ASN A 444 63.14 20.98 40.04
C ASN A 444 63.46 20.98 38.53
N TYR A 445 62.94 19.98 37.84
CA TYR A 445 63.07 19.84 36.40
C TYR A 445 61.78 20.28 35.71
N HIS A 446 61.89 21.10 34.67
CA HIS A 446 60.79 21.41 33.78
C HIS A 446 61.33 21.66 32.37
N PHE A 447 61.03 20.73 31.46
CA PHE A 447 61.42 20.80 30.05
C PHE A 447 60.18 20.93 29.19
N ILE A 448 60.22 21.79 28.18
CA ILE A 448 59.09 22.06 27.29
C ILE A 448 59.46 21.66 25.86
N MET A 449 58.57 20.90 25.22
CA MET A 449 58.59 20.68 23.79
C MET A 449 57.58 21.62 23.13
N TYR A 450 58.05 22.44 22.19
CA TYR A 450 57.20 23.31 21.39
C TYR A 450 57.33 22.99 19.90
N LEU A 451 56.24 23.19 19.18
CA LEU A 451 56.10 22.92 17.76
C LEU A 451 55.87 24.22 16.99
N GLU A 452 56.61 24.40 15.88
CA GLU A 452 56.44 25.49 14.93
C GLU A 452 55.67 25.03 13.69
N GLU A 453 54.35 25.21 13.68
CA GLU A 453 53.51 24.75 12.57
C GLU A 453 52.16 25.49 12.53
N ALA A 454 51.32 25.21 11.52
CA ALA A 454 49.97 25.75 11.44
C ALA A 454 49.12 25.34 12.66
N PRO A 455 48.21 26.22 13.16
CA PRO A 455 47.40 25.95 14.35
C PRO A 455 46.64 24.61 14.34
N GLU A 456 46.09 24.20 13.20
CA GLU A 456 45.35 22.93 13.05
C GLU A 456 46.23 21.70 13.30
N LYS A 457 47.48 21.70 12.81
CA LYS A 457 48.43 20.61 12.98
C LYS A 457 49.01 20.59 14.39
N ILE A 458 49.16 21.76 15.01
CA ILE A 458 49.52 21.86 16.44
C ILE A 458 48.42 21.23 17.30
N GLN A 459 47.15 21.52 17.01
CA GLN A 459 46.04 20.91 17.72
C GLN A 459 46.03 19.39 17.53
N TYR A 460 46.22 18.92 16.30
CA TYR A 460 46.34 17.49 16.00
C TYR A 460 47.48 16.81 16.80
N VAL A 461 48.67 17.43 16.88
CA VAL A 461 49.78 16.91 17.69
C VAL A 461 49.43 16.84 19.17
N LYS A 462 48.73 17.84 19.71
CA LYS A 462 48.26 17.81 21.11
C LYS A 462 47.27 16.66 21.35
N ASP A 463 46.43 16.35 20.37
CA ASP A 463 45.48 15.24 20.48
C ASP A 463 46.18 13.88 20.35
N ILE A 464 47.21 13.76 19.49
CA ILE A 464 48.08 12.56 19.44
C ILE A 464 48.83 12.36 20.75
N ILE A 465 49.32 13.42 21.40
CA ILE A 465 49.97 13.32 22.71
C ILE A 465 49.03 12.71 23.75
N LYS A 466 47.78 13.19 23.81
CA LYS A 466 46.76 12.59 24.71
C LYS A 466 46.53 11.11 24.41
N TRP A 467 46.57 10.72 23.12
CA TRP A 467 46.41 9.33 22.71
C TRP A 467 47.64 8.48 23.04
N ILE A 468 48.85 9.00 22.91
CA ILE A 468 50.08 8.33 23.37
C ILE A 468 50.00 8.08 24.88
N ASP A 469 49.49 9.05 25.64
CA ASP A 469 49.36 8.93 27.09
C ASP A 469 48.25 7.95 27.48
N ASN A 470 47.22 7.78 26.63
CA ASN A 470 46.08 6.88 26.85
C ASN A 470 45.67 6.14 25.55
N PRO A 471 46.43 5.12 25.11
CA PRO A 471 46.26 4.53 23.77
C PRO A 471 44.97 3.73 23.60
N THR A 472 44.33 3.32 24.69
CA THR A 472 43.11 2.48 24.69
C THR A 472 41.85 3.24 25.14
N SER A 473 41.91 4.56 25.37
CA SER A 473 40.71 5.30 25.79
C SER A 473 39.74 5.48 24.60
N GLU A 474 38.50 5.02 24.76
CA GLU A 474 37.40 5.16 23.78
C GLU A 474 36.94 6.62 23.55
N THR A 475 37.58 7.61 24.18
CA THR A 475 37.29 9.03 23.99
C THR A 475 37.95 9.58 22.73
N ALA A 476 37.67 8.95 21.58
CA ALA A 476 37.71 9.66 20.31
C ALA A 476 36.26 10.11 20.06
N SER A 477 35.97 11.40 20.24
CA SER A 477 34.68 11.93 19.76
C SER A 477 34.56 11.65 18.25
N PRO A 478 33.37 11.29 17.76
CA PRO A 478 33.11 11.03 16.34
C PRO A 478 33.43 12.22 15.43
#